data_AF-A0A2D8CB27-F1
#
_entry.id   AF-A0A2D8CB27-F1
#
_cell.length_a   1.000
_cell.length_b   1.000
_cell.length_c   1.000
_cell.angle_alpha   90.00
_cell.angle_beta   90.00
_cell.angle_gamma   90.00
#
_symmetry.space_group_name_H-M   'P 1'
#
loop_
_entity.id
_entity.type
_entity.pdbx_description
1 polymer ?
#
loop_
_entity_poly.entity_id
_entity_poly.type
_entity_poly.pdbx_seq_one_letter_code
_entity_poly.pdbx_strand_id
1 'polypeptide(L)' 'MIKVDGHSHLYRDETTGAIINCDDSGYEQYVKSLNYRKNQKEELDNMKKELDEIKSLLKLLVEGKNNS' A
#
# COMPACT_ATOMS: atom_id res chain seq x y z
N MET A 1 18.09 9.64 27.53
CA MET A 1 18.45 9.39 26.11
C MET A 1 19.30 10.54 25.62
N ILE A 2 20.39 10.26 24.90
CA ILE A 2 21.35 11.26 24.41
C ILE A 2 21.11 11.49 22.92
N LYS A 3 20.90 12.74 22.49
CA LYS A 3 20.72 13.05 21.06
C LYS A 3 22.00 12.70 20.28
N VAL A 4 21.86 12.08 19.10
CA VAL A 4 22.98 11.80 18.21
C VAL A 4 23.32 13.05 17.41
N ASP A 5 24.59 13.44 17.42
CA ASP A 5 25.07 14.64 16.69
C ASP A 5 24.80 14.53 15.19
N GLY A 6 24.37 15.63 14.58
CA GLY A 6 24.02 15.69 13.17
C GLY A 6 22.68 15.08 12.77
N HIS A 7 21.94 14.46 13.71
CA HIS A 7 20.66 13.81 13.42
C HIS A 7 19.52 14.35 14.29
N SER A 8 18.46 14.82 13.64
CA SER A 8 17.32 15.44 14.35
C SER A 8 16.46 14.46 15.13
N HIS A 9 16.38 13.21 14.68
CA HIS A 9 15.45 12.21 15.21
C HIS A 9 16.14 10.95 15.76
N LEU A 10 17.47 10.92 15.82
CA LEU A 10 18.20 9.78 16.37
C LEU A 10 18.65 10.05 17.80
N TYR A 11 18.36 9.10 18.68
CA TYR A 11 18.69 9.18 20.10
C TYR A 11 19.36 7.89 20.56
N ARG A 12 20.43 8.02 21.33
CA ARG A 12 21.12 6.92 21.98
C ARG A 12 20.46 6.64 23.34
N ASP A 13 20.03 5.40 23.54
CA ASP A 13 19.60 4.93 24.84
C ASP A 13 20.81 4.83 25.80
N GLU A 14 20.64 5.33 27.01
CA GLU A 14 21.75 5.44 27.99
C GLU A 14 22.05 4.11 28.68
N THR A 15 21.07 3.21 28.74
CA THR A 15 21.20 1.92 29.45
C THR A 15 21.83 0.87 28.54
N THR A 16 21.40 0.82 27.29
CA THR A 16 21.78 -0.22 26.31
C THR A 16 22.79 0.27 25.27
N GLY A 17 22.93 1.60 25.10
CA GLY A 17 23.75 2.19 24.05
C GLY A 17 23.15 2.11 22.64
N ALA A 18 21.93 1.56 22.48
CA ALA A 18 21.25 1.42 21.20
C ALA A 18 20.86 2.79 20.61
N ILE A 19 20.88 2.91 19.28
CA ILE A 19 20.39 4.10 18.57
C ILE A 19 18.94 3.86 18.16
N ILE A 20 18.05 4.75 18.59
CA ILE A 20 16.61 4.70 18.36
C ILE A 20 16.23 5.86 17.45
N ASN A 21 15.46 5.57 16.40
CA ASN A 21 14.80 6.57 15.58
C ASN A 21 13.46 6.96 16.22
N CYS A 22 13.30 8.24 16.54
CA CYS A 22 12.11 8.82 17.14
C CYS A 22 11.35 9.74 16.15
N ASP A 23 11.56 9.56 14.84
CA ASP A 23 10.76 10.23 13.81
C ASP A 23 9.42 9.52 13.60
N ASP A 24 8.53 9.68 14.58
CA ASP A 24 7.17 9.14 14.50
C ASP A 24 6.43 9.70 13.27
N SER A 25 6.68 10.97 12.94
CA SER A 25 6.03 11.66 11.82
C SER A 25 6.43 11.09 10.47
N GLY A 26 7.72 10.86 10.24
CA GLY A 26 8.24 10.24 9.02
C GLY A 26 7.81 8.79 8.89
N TYR A 27 7.77 8.05 10.00
CA TYR A 27 7.25 6.69 10.02
C TYR A 27 5.75 6.65 9.64
N GLU A 28 4.93 7.50 10.25
CA GLU A 28 3.51 7.59 9.90
C GLU A 28 3.28 7.95 8.43
N GLN A 29 4.04 8.91 7.89
CA GLN A 29 3.96 9.30 6.48
C GLN A 29 4.31 8.13 5.56
N TYR A 30 5.36 7.38 5.91
CA TYR A 30 5.75 6.17 5.17
C TYR A 30 4.62 5.12 5.17
N VAL A 31 4.05 4.82 6.33
CA VAL A 31 2.93 3.86 6.46
C VAL A 31 1.72 4.33 5.66
N LYS A 32 1.36 5.61 5.71
CA LYS A 32 0.27 6.20 4.92
C LYS A 32 0.54 6.02 3.41
N SER A 33 1.75 6.31 2.94
CA SER A 33 2.15 6.12 1.54
C SER A 33 2.11 4.65 1.10
N LEU A 34 2.51 3.73 1.98
CA LEU A 34 2.46 2.29 1.71
C LEU A 34 1.00 1.82 1.56
N ASN A 35 0.13 2.21 2.49
CA ASN A 35 -1.29 1.86 2.46
C ASN A 35 -1.98 2.45 1.23
N TYR A 36 -1.69 3.70 0.88
CA TYR A 36 -2.21 4.33 -0.33
C TYR A 36 -1.87 3.52 -1.59
N ARG A 37 -0.59 3.16 -1.76
CA ARG A 37 -0.14 2.34 -2.90
C ARG A 37 -0.79 0.95 -2.93
N LYS A 38 -0.97 0.34 -1.76
CA LYS A 38 -1.65 -0.95 -1.63
C LYS A 38 -3.11 -0.84 -2.07
N ASN A 39 -3.84 0.16 -1.58
CA ASN A 39 -5.25 0.37 -1.92
C ASN A 39 -5.42 0.66 -3.41
N GLN A 40 -4.58 1.51 -4.00
CA GLN A 40 -4.60 1.76 -5.44
C GLN A 40 -4.39 0.49 -6.26
N LYS A 41 -3.46 -0.37 -5.83
CA LYS A 41 -3.22 -1.66 -6.49
C LYS A 41 -4.44 -2.58 -6.39
N GLU A 42 -5.06 -2.64 -5.21
CA GLU A 42 -6.26 -3.44 -4.97
C GLU A 42 -7.45 -2.95 -5.80
N GLU A 43 -7.68 -1.64 -5.87
CA GLU A 43 -8.71 -1.03 -6.72
C GLU A 43 -8.49 -1.39 -8.19
N LEU A 44 -7.27 -1.24 -8.71
CA LEU A 44 -6.95 -1.61 -10.09
C LEU A 44 -7.16 -3.10 -10.36
N ASP A 45 -6.77 -3.97 -9.43
CA ASP A 45 -6.92 -5.41 -9.60
C ASP A 45 -8.41 -5.82 -9.50
N ASN A 46 -9.23 -5.12 -8.72
CA ASN A 46 -10.69 -5.30 -8.70
C ASN A 46 -11.36 -4.82 -9.99
N MET A 47 -11.00 -3.63 -10.49
CA MET A 47 -11.51 -3.13 -11.78
C MET A 47 -11.22 -4.09 -12.93
N LYS A 48 -10.02 -4.71 -12.95
CA LYS A 48 -9.69 -5.72 -13.97
C LYS A 48 -10.61 -6.94 -13.89
N LYS A 49 -10.91 -7.43 -12.68
CA LYS A 49 -11.83 -8.56 -12.48
C LYS A 49 -13.23 -8.23 -12.96
N GLU A 50 -13.75 -7.05 -12.60
CA GLU A 50 -15.07 -6.60 -13.07
C GLU A 50 -15.11 -6.48 -14.60
N LEU A 51 -14.05 -5.98 -15.24
CA LEU A 51 -13.96 -5.93 -16.69
C LEU A 51 -13.95 -7.32 -17.33
N ASP A 52 -13.25 -8.29 -16.74
CA ASP A 52 -13.20 -9.65 -17.26
C ASP A 52 -14.55 -10.38 -17.05
N GLU A 53 -15.27 -10.08 -15.97
CA GLU A 53 -16.64 -10.53 -15.77
C GLU A 53 -17.59 -9.94 -16.82
N ILE A 54 -17.53 -8.63 -17.07
CA ILE A 54 -18.33 -7.97 -18.12
C ILE A 54 -18.05 -8.60 -19.49
N LYS A 55 -16.78 -8.81 -19.86
CA LYS A 55 -16.43 -9.48 -21.12
C LYS A 55 -17.02 -10.89 -21.20
N SER A 56 -16.99 -11.64 -20.11
CA SER A 56 -17.54 -12.99 -20.04
C SER A 56 -19.06 -12.98 -20.23
N LEU A 57 -19.77 -12.07 -19.56
CA LEU A 57 -21.21 -11.88 -19.73
C LEU A 57 -21.57 -11.47 -21.17
N LEU A 58 -20.81 -10.57 -21.78
CA LEU A 58 -21.01 -10.16 -23.17
C LEU A 58 -20.82 -11.33 -24.14
N LYS A 59 -19.80 -12.17 -23.91
CA LYS A 59 -19.56 -13.38 -24.71
C LYS A 59 -20.75 -14.33 -24.63
N LEU A 60 -21.28 -14.58 -23.43
CA LEU A 60 -22.46 -15.43 -23.23
C LEU A 60 -23.68 -14.89 -23.97
N LEU A 61 -23.91 -13.57 -23.97
CA LEU A 61 -25.01 -12.94 -24.69
C LEU A 61 -24.88 -13.12 -26.21
N VAL A 62 -23.67 -12.96 -26.75
CA VAL A 62 -23.40 -13.14 -28.19
C VAL A 62 -23.55 -14.62 -28.59
N GLU A 63 -23.04 -15.55 -27.78
CA GLU A 63 -23.16 -16.98 -28.05
C GLU A 63 -24.61 -17.48 -27.93
N GLY A 64 -25.36 -17.01 -26.94
CA GLY A 64 -26.80 -17.32 -26.81
C GLY A 64 -27.62 -16.83 -28.00
N LYS A 65 -27.26 -15.67 -28.58
CA LYS A 65 -27.88 -15.13 -29.80
C LYS A 65 -27.57 -15.94 -31.05
N ASN A 66 -26.38 -16.55 -31.16
CA ASN A 66 -25.99 -17.35 -32.32
C ASN A 66 -26.61 -18.76 -32.32
N ASN A 67 -27.15 -19.21 -31.17
CA ASN A 67 -27.81 -20.50 -31.00
C ASN A 67 -29.35 -20.43 -31.04
N SER A 68 -29.92 -19.26 -31.37
CA SER A 68 -31.36 -19.02 -31.57
C SER A 68 -31.64 -18.63 -33.02
#